data_AF-A0A485A260-F1
#
_entry.id   AF-A0A485A260-F1
#
_cell.length_a   1.000
_cell.length_b   1.000
_cell.length_c   1.000
_cell.angle_alpha   90.00
_cell.angle_beta   90.00
_cell.angle_gamma   90.00
#
_symmetry.space_group_name_H-M   'P 1'
#
loop_
_entity.id
_entity.type
_entity.pdbx_description
1 polymer ?
#
loop_
_entity_poly.entity_id
_entity_poly.type
_entity_poly.pdbx_seq_one_letter_code
_entity_poly.pdbx_strand_id
1 'polypeptide(L)'
;MLRDWDKRYPGRIETMFSAMQNVVPSHLSDINLFDFKGLNHDSEVVDGGDLAFDREELPLQPVGWQPEEEEGQLNDLRLDIVEVK
;
A
#
# COMPACT_ATOMS: atom_id res chain seq x y z
N MET A 1 -6.75 16.22 30.36
CA MET A 1 -5.83 15.51 29.43
C MET A 1 -6.29 15.64 27.98
N LEU A 2 -7.26 14.87 27.45
CA LEU A 2 -7.74 15.03 26.06
C LEU A 2 -8.38 16.41 25.80
N ARG A 3 -9.23 16.89 26.70
CA ARG A 3 -9.84 18.24 26.62
C ARG A 3 -8.82 19.38 26.61
N ASP A 4 -7.66 19.18 27.25
CA ASP A 4 -6.58 20.16 27.26
C ASP A 4 -5.71 20.05 26.00
N TRP A 5 -5.71 18.88 25.36
CA TRP A 5 -5.01 18.66 24.11
C TRP A 5 -5.81 19.21 22.93
N ASP A 6 -7.14 19.09 22.97
CA ASP A 6 -8.08 19.73 22.03
C ASP A 6 -7.87 21.25 21.97
N LYS A 7 -7.77 21.90 23.14
CA LYS A 7 -7.49 23.34 23.23
C LYS A 7 -6.15 23.73 22.62
N ARG A 8 -5.16 22.83 22.63
CA ARG A 8 -3.81 23.08 22.09
C ARG A 8 -3.70 22.72 20.61
N TYR A 9 -4.50 21.77 20.14
CA TYR A 9 -4.48 21.25 18.77
C TYR A 9 -5.92 20.94 18.30
N PRO A 10 -6.72 21.97 17.97
CA PRO A 10 -8.10 21.80 17.54
C PRO A 10 -8.17 20.97 16.25
N GLY A 11 -9.15 20.07 16.13
CA GLY A 11 -9.33 19.20 14.95
C GLY A 11 -8.53 17.88 14.98
N ARG A 12 -7.63 17.69 15.96
CA ARG A 12 -6.82 16.48 16.05
C ARG A 12 -7.50 15.33 16.77
N ILE A 13 -8.45 15.61 17.67
CA ILE A 13 -9.18 14.56 18.38
C ILE A 13 -10.06 13.79 17.41
N GLU A 14 -10.71 14.47 16.47
CA GLU A 14 -11.53 13.87 15.42
C GLU A 14 -10.68 12.96 14.54
N THR A 15 -9.48 13.44 14.15
CA THR A 15 -8.52 12.65 13.36
C THR A 15 -8.09 11.39 14.12
N MET A 16 -7.75 11.52 15.40
CA MET A 16 -7.39 10.38 16.26
C MET A 16 -8.55 9.40 16.44
N PHE A 17 -9.76 9.92 16.63
CA PHE A 17 -10.96 9.11 16.79
C PHE A 17 -11.27 8.31 15.53
N SER A 18 -11.25 8.95 14.35
CA SER A 18 -11.42 8.26 13.07
C SER A 18 -10.31 7.23 12.81
N ALA A 19 -9.07 7.51 13.22
CA ALA A 19 -7.98 6.55 13.08
C ALA A 19 -8.20 5.30 13.96
N MET A 20 -8.69 5.49 15.19
CA MET A 20 -9.01 4.39 16.10
C MET A 20 -10.19 3.52 15.63
N GLN A 21 -11.08 4.03 14.79
CA GLN A 21 -12.19 3.23 14.25
C GLN A 21 -11.74 2.26 13.14
N ASN A 22 -10.62 2.54 12.47
CA ASN A 22 -10.14 1.80 11.31
C ASN A 22 -8.84 1.03 11.61
N VAL A 23 -8.78 0.37 12.78
CA VAL A 23 -7.59 -0.37 13.21
C VAL A 23 -7.91 -1.86 13.40
N VAL A 24 -7.00 -2.73 12.94
CA VAL A 24 -7.09 -4.18 13.16
C VAL A 24 -6.69 -4.50 14.61
N PRO A 25 -7.40 -5.40 15.32
CA PRO A 25 -7.09 -5.74 16.72
C PRO A 25 -5.62 -6.12 16.99
N SER A 26 -4.95 -6.75 16.02
CA SER A 26 -3.53 -7.09 16.09
C SER A 26 -2.62 -5.86 16.28
N HIS A 27 -2.95 -4.71 15.68
CA HIS A 27 -2.17 -3.47 15.79
C HIS A 27 -2.26 -2.82 17.17
N LEU A 28 -3.31 -3.11 17.95
CA LEU A 28 -3.47 -2.58 19.30
C LEU A 28 -2.61 -3.30 20.34
N SER A 29 -1.90 -4.37 19.94
CA SER A 29 -1.04 -5.16 20.83
C SER A 29 -1.74 -5.60 22.12
N ASP A 30 -3.07 -5.78 22.06
CA ASP A 30 -3.88 -6.18 23.22
C ASP A 30 -4.14 -7.69 23.16
N ILE A 31 -3.56 -8.40 24.13
CA ILE A 31 -3.68 -9.86 24.29
C ILE A 31 -5.11 -10.35 24.57
N ASN A 32 -6.02 -9.46 24.98
CA ASN A 32 -7.43 -9.81 25.19
C ASN A 32 -8.25 -9.66 23.92
N LEU A 33 -7.85 -8.74 23.03
CA LEU A 33 -8.52 -8.49 21.76
C LEU A 33 -7.97 -9.35 20.63
N PHE A 34 -6.72 -9.80 20.73
CA PHE A 34 -6.07 -10.65 19.74
C PHE A 34 -5.24 -11.74 20.40
N ASP A 35 -5.49 -13.00 20.03
CA ASP A 35 -4.76 -14.15 20.58
C ASP A 35 -3.41 -14.33 19.89
N PHE A 36 -2.40 -13.64 20.42
CA PHE A 36 -1.01 -13.80 19.95
C PHE A 36 -0.39 -15.16 20.29
N LYS A 37 -0.96 -15.92 21.25
CA LYS A 37 -0.38 -17.20 21.69
C LYS A 37 -0.80 -18.36 20.80
N GLY A 38 -2.00 -18.28 20.23
CA GLY A 38 -2.54 -19.27 19.29
C GLY A 38 -2.05 -19.12 17.85
N LEU A 39 -1.25 -18.09 17.54
CA LEU A 39 -0.67 -17.85 16.21
C LEU A 39 0.28 -18.98 15.84
N ASN A 40 -0.04 -19.69 14.76
CA ASN A 40 0.78 -20.77 14.20
C ASN A 40 1.14 -20.41 12.76
N HIS A 41 2.29 -20.88 12.26
CA HIS A 41 2.71 -20.59 10.88
C HIS A 41 1.71 -21.09 9.82
N ASP A 42 0.95 -22.13 10.14
CA ASP A 42 -0.05 -22.76 9.27
C ASP A 42 -1.48 -22.28 9.53
N SER A 43 -1.68 -21.24 10.36
CA SER A 43 -3.02 -20.68 10.57
C SER A 43 -3.51 -20.02 9.29
N GLU A 44 -4.77 -20.28 8.91
CA GLU A 44 -5.40 -19.63 7.77
C GLU A 44 -5.24 -18.11 7.86
N VAL A 45 -4.97 -17.49 6.70
CA VAL A 45 -4.81 -16.04 6.59
C VAL A 45 -6.14 -15.37 6.91
N VAL A 46 -6.32 -15.01 8.18
CA VAL A 46 -7.48 -14.25 8.63
C VAL A 46 -7.37 -12.84 8.06
N ASP A 47 -8.37 -12.46 7.25
CA ASP A 47 -8.54 -11.10 6.73
C ASP A 47 -7.37 -10.59 5.87
N GLY A 48 -6.82 -11.45 5.00
CA GLY A 48 -5.81 -11.06 4.02
C GLY A 48 -4.38 -10.92 4.55
N GLY A 49 -4.14 -11.02 5.86
CA GLY A 49 -2.80 -11.10 6.43
C GLY A 49 -1.97 -9.80 6.28
N ASP A 50 -0.69 -9.88 6.63
CA ASP A 50 0.25 -8.76 6.50
C ASP A 50 0.80 -8.68 5.07
N LEU A 51 -0.01 -8.12 4.17
CA LEU A 51 0.34 -7.91 2.75
C LEU A 51 1.48 -6.88 2.55
N ALA A 52 1.93 -6.18 3.60
CA ALA A 52 2.92 -5.13 3.46
C ALA A 52 4.28 -5.66 2.97
N PHE A 53 4.55 -6.95 3.16
CA PHE A 53 5.78 -7.60 2.74
C PHE A 53 5.56 -8.73 1.73
N ASP A 54 4.34 -8.92 1.25
CA ASP A 54 4.06 -9.92 0.23
C ASP A 54 4.67 -9.52 -1.10
N ARG A 55 5.26 -10.50 -1.78
CA ARG A 55 5.89 -10.26 -3.08
C ARG A 55 4.80 -9.99 -4.12
N GLU A 56 4.82 -8.81 -4.72
CA GLU A 56 3.93 -8.48 -5.83
C GLU A 56 4.12 -9.50 -6.98
N GLU A 57 3.03 -10.14 -7.39
CA GLU A 57 2.99 -10.94 -8.61
C GLU A 57 3.01 -10.00 -9.82
N LEU A 58 4.21 -9.63 -10.27
CA LEU A 58 4.37 -8.85 -11.48
C LEU A 58 4.09 -9.74 -12.71
N PRO A 59 3.27 -9.28 -13.67
CA PRO A 59 3.07 -10.02 -14.90
C PRO A 59 4.40 -10.17 -15.63
N LEU A 60 4.68 -11.38 -16.13
CA LEU A 60 5.88 -11.70 -16.92
C LEU A 60 6.02 -10.82 -18.16
N GLN A 61 4.89 -10.29 -18.65
CA GLN A 61 4.82 -9.38 -19.78
C GLN A 61 4.28 -8.03 -19.32
N PRO A 62 5.05 -6.95 -19.48
CA PRO A 62 4.57 -5.62 -19.16
C PRO A 62 3.43 -5.21 -20.12
N VAL A 63 2.46 -4.48 -19.61
CA VAL A 63 1.37 -3.91 -20.41
C VAL A 63 1.97 -3.02 -21.50
N GLY A 64 1.67 -3.33 -22.76
CA GLY A 64 2.21 -2.61 -23.91
C GLY A 64 3.47 -3.20 -24.54
N TRP A 65 3.95 -4.37 -24.08
CA TRP A 65 4.98 -5.10 -24.81
C TRP A 65 4.44 -5.60 -26.15
N GLN A 66 5.00 -5.07 -27.24
CA GLN A 66 4.75 -5.51 -28.60
C GLN A 66 6.02 -6.18 -29.12
N PRO A 67 5.96 -7.38 -29.71
CA PRO A 67 7.11 -8.01 -30.33
C PRO A 67 7.65 -7.13 -31.48
N GLU A 68 8.98 -7.04 -31.61
CA GLU A 68 9.72 -6.16 -32.54
C GLU A 68 9.44 -6.41 -34.03
N GLU A 69 8.52 -7.31 -34.39
CA GLU A 69 8.13 -7.56 -35.79
C GLU A 69 7.39 -6.34 -36.43
N GLU A 70 6.97 -5.36 -35.62
CA GLU A 70 6.35 -4.10 -36.06
C GLU A 70 7.33 -2.89 -36.10
N GLU A 71 8.65 -3.10 -36.23
CA GLU A 71 9.63 -1.99 -36.36
C GLU A 71 9.39 -1.06 -37.58
N GLY A 72 8.59 -1.49 -38.57
CA GLY A 72 8.30 -0.71 -39.78
C GLY A 72 7.44 0.54 -39.56
N GLN A 73 6.68 0.64 -38.45
CA GLN A 73 5.76 1.76 -38.19
C GLN A 73 6.26 2.78 -37.17
N LEU A 74 7.27 2.42 -36.35
CA LEU A 74 7.75 3.27 -35.25
C LEU A 74 8.69 4.40 -35.68
N ASN A 75 9.21 4.36 -36.91
CA ASN A 75 10.11 5.40 -37.42
C ASN A 75 9.42 6.74 -37.69
N ASP A 76 8.09 6.77 -37.85
CA ASP A 76 7.33 7.99 -38.17
C ASP A 76 6.95 8.82 -36.93
N LEU A 77 7.22 8.29 -35.73
CA LEU A 77 6.86 8.90 -34.43
C LEU A 77 8.08 9.28 -33.58
N ARG A 78 9.30 9.09 -34.10
CA ARG A 78 10.53 9.49 -33.37
C ARG A 78 10.72 11.00 -33.49
N LEU A 79 10.70 11.68 -32.34
CA LEU A 79 11.01 13.11 -32.25
C LEU A 79 12.50 13.34 -32.54
N ASP A 80 12.79 14.20 -33.52
CA ASP A 80 14.17 14.58 -33.85
C ASP A 80 14.80 15.38 -32.69
N ILE A 81 15.88 14.84 -32.13
CA ILE A 81 16.69 15.53 -31.13
C ILE A 81 17.52 16.57 -31.86
N VAL A 82 17.15 17.84 -31.72
CA VAL A 82 17.98 18.97 -32.20
C VAL A 82 18.93 19.36 -31.07
N GLU A 83 20.22 19.09 -31.25
CA GLU A 83 21.26 19.63 -30.36
C GLU A 83 21.40 21.14 -30.60
N VAL A 84 20.95 21.94 -29.63
CA VAL A 84 21.16 23.39 -29.62
C VAL A 84 22.52 23.68 -28.99
N LYS A 85 23.40 24.36 -29.74
CA LYS A 85 24.74 24.77 -29.34
C LYS A 85 24.75 26.07 -28.55
#